data_AF-A0A7C5CD01-F1
#
_entry.id   AF-A0A7C5CD01-F1
#
_cell.length_a   1.000
_cell.length_b   1.000
_cell.length_c   1.000
_cell.angle_alpha   90.00
_cell.angle_beta   90.00
_cell.angle_gamma   90.00
#
_symmetry.space_group_name_H-M   'P 1'
#
loop_
_entity.id
_entity.type
_entity.pdbx_description
1 polymer ?
#
loop_
_entity_poly.entity_id
_entity_poly.type
_entity_poly.pdbx_seq_one_letter_code
_entity_poly.pdbx_strand_id
1 'polypeptide(L)'
;MSDASTQTARKMRRNGVIAGIILVAVLLLLWWLLRPAAPDIRALLVQSRDYYEEPHEDIAALATALETPEAALAFARDRVGLSLYEGRLQSPEEVLRTRVANPADKAMFLAAILRAMDLAVSASAAPFPDDARIGLVDRFAVEEKPLPEPMRALMAQI
;
A
#
# COMPACT_ATOMS: atom_id res chain seq x y z
N MET A 1 -15.84 -76.37 -9.72
CA MET A 1 -14.52 -75.93 -9.21
C MET A 1 -14.10 -74.58 -9.82
N SER A 2 -14.97 -73.56 -9.77
CA SER A 2 -14.76 -72.26 -10.47
C SER A 2 -14.90 -71.04 -9.53
N ASP A 3 -14.65 -71.20 -8.23
CA ASP A 3 -14.87 -70.12 -7.24
C ASP A 3 -13.60 -69.58 -6.58
N ALA A 4 -12.51 -70.35 -6.55
CA ALA A 4 -11.29 -69.95 -5.83
C ALA A 4 -10.49 -68.85 -6.55
N SER A 5 -10.42 -68.87 -7.89
CA SER A 5 -9.67 -67.89 -8.70
C SER A 5 -10.35 -66.52 -8.76
N THR A 6 -11.69 -66.50 -8.73
CA THR A 6 -12.51 -65.28 -8.77
C THR A 6 -12.43 -64.51 -7.45
N GLN A 7 -12.23 -65.21 -6.33
CA GLN A 7 -12.10 -64.63 -5.00
C GLN A 7 -10.73 -63.96 -4.77
N THR A 8 -9.64 -64.57 -5.25
CA THR A 8 -8.28 -64.00 -5.21
C THR A 8 -8.17 -62.75 -6.07
N ALA A 9 -8.74 -62.74 -7.28
CA ALA A 9 -8.74 -61.58 -8.16
C ALA A 9 -9.47 -60.36 -7.56
N ARG A 10 -10.59 -60.57 -6.86
CA ARG A 10 -11.29 -59.51 -6.12
C ARG A 10 -10.48 -58.96 -4.95
N LYS A 11 -9.78 -59.82 -4.21
CA LYS A 11 -8.94 -59.43 -3.06
C LYS A 11 -7.73 -58.60 -3.51
N MET A 12 -7.11 -58.96 -4.62
CA MET A 12 -5.99 -58.22 -5.23
C MET A 12 -6.42 -56.84 -5.74
N ARG A 13 -7.58 -56.75 -6.43
CA ARG A 13 -8.14 -55.45 -6.87
C ARG A 13 -8.49 -54.54 -5.71
N ARG A 14 -9.07 -55.06 -4.63
CA ARG A 14 -9.41 -54.29 -3.42
C ARG A 14 -8.16 -53.73 -2.73
N ASN A 15 -7.09 -54.53 -2.63
CA ASN A 15 -5.83 -54.08 -2.04
C ASN A 15 -5.15 -52.98 -2.88
N GLY A 16 -5.23 -53.07 -4.21
CA GLY A 16 -4.73 -52.02 -5.11
C GLY A 16 -5.46 -50.68 -4.93
N VAL A 17 -6.79 -50.71 -4.78
CA VAL A 17 -7.60 -49.51 -4.52
C VAL A 17 -7.24 -48.88 -3.17
N ILE A 18 -7.10 -49.69 -2.12
CA ILE A 18 -6.72 -49.19 -0.78
C ILE A 18 -5.33 -48.56 -0.81
N ALA A 19 -4.35 -49.18 -1.45
CA ALA A 19 -3.01 -48.63 -1.60
C ALA A 19 -3.03 -47.29 -2.37
N GLY A 20 -3.85 -47.20 -3.42
CA GLY A 20 -4.06 -45.94 -4.16
C GLY A 20 -4.65 -44.82 -3.29
N ILE A 21 -5.66 -45.13 -2.48
CA ILE A 21 -6.28 -44.14 -1.57
C ILE A 21 -5.26 -43.66 -0.52
N ILE A 22 -4.48 -44.57 0.06
CA ILE A 22 -3.45 -44.22 1.04
C ILE A 22 -2.39 -43.32 0.39
N LEU A 23 -1.94 -43.65 -0.82
CA LEU A 23 -0.97 -42.83 -1.53
C LEU A 23 -1.50 -41.40 -1.77
N VAL A 24 -2.75 -41.27 -2.23
CA VAL A 24 -3.37 -39.96 -2.43
C VAL A 24 -3.49 -39.20 -1.11
N ALA A 25 -3.90 -39.86 -0.02
CA ALA A 25 -4.00 -39.25 1.30
C ALA A 25 -2.64 -38.77 1.82
N VAL A 26 -1.57 -39.56 1.62
CA VAL A 26 -0.20 -39.19 2.01
C VAL A 26 0.29 -38.00 1.19
N LEU A 27 0.03 -37.98 -0.12
CA LEU A 27 0.39 -36.85 -0.97
C LEU A 27 -0.34 -35.57 -0.57
N LEU A 28 -1.63 -35.65 -0.25
CA LEU A 28 -2.42 -34.51 0.24
C LEU A 28 -1.93 -34.02 1.60
N LEU A 29 -1.57 -34.95 2.52
CA LEU A 29 -1.02 -34.61 3.82
C LEU A 29 0.35 -33.94 3.69
N LEU A 30 1.23 -34.47 2.84
CA LEU A 30 2.52 -33.86 2.55
C LEU A 30 2.35 -32.49 1.94
N TRP A 31 1.45 -32.33 0.98
CA TRP A 31 1.13 -31.03 0.40
C TRP A 31 0.62 -30.02 1.43
N TRP A 32 -0.19 -30.47 2.40
CA TRP A 32 -0.67 -29.63 3.50
C TRP A 32 0.44 -29.24 4.49
N LEU A 33 1.31 -30.19 4.87
CA LEU A 33 2.42 -29.97 5.80
C LEU A 33 3.54 -29.11 5.20
N LEU A 34 3.79 -29.24 3.90
CA LEU A 34 4.82 -28.50 3.17
C LEU A 34 4.32 -27.16 2.65
N ARG A 35 3.05 -26.80 2.91
CA ARG A 35 2.50 -25.52 2.47
C ARG A 35 3.23 -24.41 3.23
N PRO A 36 3.89 -23.46 2.54
CA PRO A 36 4.49 -22.33 3.23
C PRO A 36 3.41 -21.60 4.01
N ALA A 37 3.73 -21.19 5.25
CA ALA A 37 2.82 -20.40 6.06
C ALA A 37 2.39 -19.17 5.24
N ALA A 38 1.09 -18.87 5.23
CA ALA A 38 0.60 -17.67 4.58
C ALA A 38 1.36 -16.47 5.17
N PRO A 39 1.89 -15.55 4.34
CA PRO A 39 2.58 -14.38 4.85
C PRO A 39 1.66 -13.62 5.80
N ASP A 40 2.19 -13.18 6.93
CA ASP A 40 1.43 -12.38 7.89
C ASP A 40 1.07 -11.03 7.23
N ILE A 41 -0.16 -10.96 6.71
CA ILE A 41 -0.68 -9.79 6.01
C ILE A 41 -0.60 -8.56 6.91
N ARG A 42 -0.81 -8.71 8.22
CA ARG A 42 -0.71 -7.59 9.15
C ARG A 42 0.71 -7.08 9.26
N ALA A 43 1.69 -7.98 9.36
CA ALA A 43 3.11 -7.59 9.38
C ALA A 43 3.51 -6.89 8.08
N LEU A 44 3.04 -7.37 6.92
CA LEU A 44 3.27 -6.72 5.64
C LEU A 44 2.62 -5.34 5.56
N LEU A 45 1.37 -5.19 6.01
CA LEU A 45 0.68 -3.89 6.02
C LEU A 45 1.41 -2.88 6.90
N VAL A 46 1.84 -3.27 8.11
CA VAL A 46 2.65 -2.41 8.99
C VAL A 46 3.96 -2.04 8.31
N GLN A 47 4.67 -3.00 7.71
CA GLN A 47 5.92 -2.73 7.01
C GLN A 47 5.74 -1.77 5.84
N SER A 48 4.69 -1.91 5.02
CA SER A 48 4.43 -0.92 3.97
C SER A 48 4.07 0.44 4.54
N ARG A 49 3.23 0.50 5.57
CA ARG A 49 2.91 1.77 6.24
C ARG A 49 4.21 2.45 6.67
N ASP A 50 5.06 1.76 7.42
CA ASP A 50 6.32 2.32 7.93
C ASP A 50 7.31 2.64 6.79
N TYR A 51 7.27 1.91 5.68
CA TYR A 51 8.10 2.18 4.51
C TYR A 51 7.65 3.41 3.71
N TYR A 52 6.35 3.70 3.70
CA TYR A 52 5.76 4.84 2.98
C TYR A 52 5.50 6.06 3.89
N GLU A 53 5.44 5.88 5.22
CA GLU A 53 5.44 6.97 6.19
C GLU A 53 6.81 7.64 6.19
N GLU A 54 6.85 8.81 5.55
CA GLU A 54 7.96 9.76 5.62
C GLU A 54 8.11 10.32 7.05
N PRO A 55 9.28 10.86 7.43
CA PRO A 55 9.70 11.00 8.83
C PRO A 55 9.03 12.17 9.57
N HIS A 56 7.70 12.29 9.58
CA HIS A 56 6.97 13.26 10.40
C HIS A 56 5.61 12.70 10.77
N GLU A 57 5.42 12.43 12.06
CA GLU A 57 4.16 11.86 12.59
C GLU A 57 3.03 12.89 12.63
N ASP A 58 3.35 14.18 12.76
CA ASP A 58 2.39 15.28 12.81
C ASP A 58 2.90 16.61 12.20
N ILE A 59 2.01 17.60 12.12
CA ILE A 59 2.29 18.92 11.54
C ILE A 59 3.34 19.70 12.36
N ALA A 60 3.38 19.54 13.68
CA ALA A 60 4.30 20.27 14.54
C ALA A 60 5.74 19.74 14.39
N ALA A 61 5.90 18.42 14.31
CA ALA A 61 7.16 17.77 14.02
C ALA A 61 7.68 18.15 12.62
N LEU A 62 6.78 18.20 11.63
CA LEU A 62 7.12 18.68 10.28
C LEU A 62 7.55 20.15 10.29
N ALA A 63 6.78 21.02 10.97
CA ALA A 63 7.09 22.44 11.08
C ALA A 63 8.47 22.69 11.71
N THR A 64 8.78 21.96 12.77
CA THR A 64 10.08 22.02 13.45
C THR A 64 11.21 21.60 12.51
N ALA A 65 11.03 20.54 11.73
CA ALA A 65 12.05 20.00 10.84
C ALA A 65 12.32 20.86 9.60
N LEU A 66 11.32 21.62 9.13
CA LEU A 66 11.46 22.47 7.95
C LEU A 66 12.16 23.81 8.25
N GLU A 67 12.11 24.26 9.50
CA GLU A 67 12.77 25.45 10.05
C GLU A 67 12.36 26.81 9.43
N THR A 68 11.88 26.85 8.18
CA THR A 68 11.62 28.08 7.42
C THR A 68 10.30 28.02 6.63
N PRO A 69 9.64 29.18 6.39
CA PRO A 69 8.46 29.27 5.54
C PRO A 69 8.70 28.80 4.11
N GLU A 70 9.88 29.08 3.55
CA GLU A 70 10.27 28.73 2.20
C GLU A 70 10.39 27.21 2.06
N ALA A 71 10.96 26.54 3.07
CA ALA A 71 11.00 25.08 3.12
C ALA A 71 9.59 24.49 3.25
N ALA A 72 8.69 25.10 4.04
CA ALA A 72 7.30 24.67 4.12
C ALA A 72 6.54 24.79 2.79
N LEU A 73 6.75 25.91 2.07
CA LEU A 73 6.18 26.08 0.74
C LEU A 73 6.74 25.06 -0.25
N ALA A 74 8.07 24.88 -0.28
CA ALA A 74 8.72 23.89 -1.14
C ALA A 74 8.20 22.47 -0.84
N PHE A 75 8.02 22.14 0.44
CA PHE A 75 7.47 20.87 0.87
C PHE A 75 6.03 20.68 0.38
N ALA A 76 5.12 21.64 0.62
CA ALA A 76 3.74 21.55 0.15
C ALA A 76 3.62 21.54 -1.39
N ARG A 77 4.57 22.18 -2.09
CA ARG A 77 4.63 22.20 -3.56
C ARG A 77 5.11 20.87 -4.13
N ASP A 78 6.25 20.37 -3.63
CA ASP A 78 7.06 19.33 -4.27
C ASP A 78 6.87 17.95 -3.64
N ARG A 79 6.48 17.87 -2.37
CA ARG A 79 6.33 16.62 -1.61
C ARG A 79 4.88 16.20 -1.39
N VAL A 80 3.93 17.05 -1.79
CA VAL A 80 2.50 16.70 -1.85
C VAL A 80 2.10 16.69 -3.31
N GLY A 81 1.65 15.54 -3.83
CA GLY A 81 1.11 15.41 -5.18
C GLY A 81 -0.20 16.19 -5.34
N LEU A 82 -0.42 16.75 -6.53
CA LEU A 82 -1.73 17.31 -6.87
C LEU A 82 -2.67 16.20 -7.31
N SER A 83 -3.85 16.14 -6.71
CA SER A 83 -4.96 15.32 -7.21
C SER A 83 -6.24 16.14 -7.25
N LEU A 84 -6.94 16.06 -8.37
CA LEU A 84 -8.22 16.73 -8.57
C LEU A 84 -9.33 15.75 -8.18
N TYR A 85 -9.87 15.90 -6.98
CA TYR A 85 -11.07 15.20 -6.54
C TYR A 85 -12.15 16.21 -6.15
N GLU A 86 -13.40 15.84 -6.46
CA GLU A 86 -14.57 16.57 -6.02
C GLU A 86 -15.06 16.01 -4.69
N GLY A 87 -15.52 16.88 -3.78
CA GLY A 87 -16.11 16.47 -2.50
C GLY A 87 -15.38 17.01 -1.28
N ARG A 88 -15.17 16.14 -0.28
CA ARG A 88 -14.70 16.52 1.06
C ARG A 88 -13.24 16.99 1.04
N LEU A 89 -12.98 18.12 1.70
CA LEU A 89 -11.64 18.62 1.98
C LEU A 89 -10.90 17.67 2.92
N GLN A 90 -9.64 17.37 2.60
CA GLN A 90 -8.75 16.66 3.51
C GLN A 90 -8.27 17.59 4.63
N SER A 91 -8.18 17.06 5.84
CA SER A 91 -7.48 17.73 6.94
C SER A 91 -5.98 17.81 6.65
N PRO A 92 -5.24 18.78 7.23
CA PRO A 92 -3.79 18.87 7.10
C PRO A 92 -3.06 17.56 7.46
N GLU A 93 -3.54 16.85 8.48
CA GLU A 93 -2.99 15.56 8.93
C GLU A 93 -3.26 14.44 7.92
N GLU A 94 -4.42 14.45 7.26
CA GLU A 94 -4.68 13.54 6.15
C GLU A 94 -3.76 13.83 4.97
N VAL A 95 -3.54 15.10 4.61
CA VAL A 95 -2.61 15.49 3.54
C VAL A 95 -1.16 15.13 3.89
N LEU A 96 -0.75 15.29 5.16
CA LEU A 96 0.55 14.87 5.67
C LEU A 96 0.78 13.37 5.43
N ARG A 97 -0.23 12.56 5.72
CA ARG A 97 -0.18 11.11 5.61
C ARG A 97 -0.29 10.61 4.17
N THR A 98 -1.23 11.15 3.38
CA THR A 98 -1.51 10.68 2.02
C THR A 98 -0.56 11.25 0.99
N ARG A 99 0.05 12.41 1.27
CA ARG A 99 0.87 13.19 0.34
C ARG A 99 0.16 13.52 -0.96
N VAL A 100 -1.17 13.59 -0.96
CA VAL A 100 -1.96 13.89 -2.16
C VAL A 100 -3.13 14.79 -1.78
N ALA A 101 -3.24 15.94 -2.45
CA ALA A 101 -4.23 16.95 -2.13
C ALA A 101 -4.66 17.76 -3.37
N ASN A 102 -5.87 18.32 -3.34
CA ASN A 102 -6.29 19.34 -4.29
C ASN A 102 -5.65 20.72 -3.92
N PRO A 103 -5.79 21.77 -4.75
CA PRO A 103 -5.15 23.06 -4.48
C PRO A 103 -5.60 23.71 -3.16
N ALA A 104 -6.88 23.57 -2.78
CA ALA A 104 -7.41 24.14 -1.55
C ALA A 104 -6.82 23.42 -0.32
N ASP A 105 -6.78 22.08 -0.36
CA ASP A 105 -6.22 21.24 0.70
C ASP A 105 -4.72 21.49 0.86
N LYS A 106 -3.97 21.68 -0.25
CA LYS A 106 -2.56 22.11 -0.20
C LYS A 106 -2.39 23.46 0.49
N ALA A 107 -3.26 24.44 0.20
CA ALA A 107 -3.19 25.75 0.82
C ALA A 107 -3.50 25.68 2.33
N MET A 108 -4.49 24.89 2.73
CA MET A 108 -4.80 24.65 4.15
C MET A 108 -3.67 23.92 4.88
N PHE A 109 -3.08 22.91 4.23
CA PHE A 109 -1.93 22.17 4.75
C PHE A 109 -0.72 23.10 4.99
N LEU A 110 -0.37 23.92 4.00
CA LEU A 110 0.69 24.92 4.14
C LEU A 110 0.37 25.91 5.27
N ALA A 111 -0.86 26.40 5.34
CA ALA A 111 -1.27 27.31 6.41
C ALA A 111 -1.15 26.67 7.80
N ALA A 112 -1.43 25.37 7.93
CA ALA A 112 -1.27 24.65 9.18
C ALA A 112 0.21 24.54 9.60
N ILE A 113 1.11 24.22 8.67
CA ILE A 113 2.56 24.18 8.94
C ILE A 113 3.06 25.55 9.38
N LEU A 114 2.72 26.60 8.63
CA LEU A 114 3.16 27.96 8.93
C LEU A 114 2.63 28.45 10.28
N ARG A 115 1.40 28.11 10.66
CA ARG A 115 0.87 28.41 12.00
C ARG A 115 1.57 27.62 13.09
N ALA A 116 1.96 26.38 12.84
CA ALA A 116 2.77 25.59 13.78
C ALA A 116 4.20 26.15 13.94
N MET A 117 4.69 26.94 12.98
CA MET A 117 5.90 27.76 13.09
C MET A 117 5.66 29.11 13.80
N ASP A 118 4.49 29.31 14.42
CA ASP A 118 4.07 30.55 15.09
C ASP A 118 3.97 31.78 14.16
N LEU A 119 3.63 31.55 12.88
CA LEU A 119 3.43 32.62 11.90
C LEU A 119 1.94 32.98 11.74
N ALA A 120 1.67 34.26 11.57
CA ALA A 120 0.34 34.75 11.24
C ALA A 120 -0.01 34.43 9.77
N VAL A 121 -1.09 33.69 9.54
CA VAL A 121 -1.50 33.24 8.20
C VAL A 121 -2.96 33.57 7.92
N SER A 122 -3.19 34.30 6.82
CA SER A 122 -4.51 34.53 6.22
C SER A 122 -4.63 33.80 4.89
N ALA A 123 -5.75 33.11 4.67
CA ALA A 123 -6.07 32.52 3.38
C ALA A 123 -6.76 33.56 2.47
N SER A 124 -6.38 33.58 1.20
CA SER A 124 -7.06 34.34 0.15
C SER A 124 -7.26 33.44 -1.05
N ALA A 125 -8.37 33.64 -1.76
CA ALA A 125 -8.67 32.93 -3.00
C ALA A 125 -8.46 33.86 -4.18
N ALA A 126 -7.78 33.36 -5.21
CA ALA A 126 -7.60 34.05 -6.48
C ALA A 126 -8.05 33.14 -7.63
N PRO A 127 -8.64 33.69 -8.70
CA PRO A 127 -8.92 32.93 -9.90
C PRO A 127 -7.61 32.37 -10.47
N PHE A 128 -7.66 31.11 -10.93
CA PHE A 128 -6.51 30.47 -11.53
C PHE A 128 -6.24 31.08 -12.92
N PRO A 129 -4.97 31.36 -13.30
CA PRO A 129 -4.66 31.88 -14.63
C PRO A 129 -5.10 30.88 -15.71
N ASP A 130 -5.86 31.34 -16.71
CA ASP A 130 -6.42 30.47 -17.75
C ASP A 130 -5.36 29.79 -18.63
N ASP A 131 -4.15 30.37 -18.73
CA ASP A 131 -3.00 29.90 -19.50
C ASP A 131 -2.18 28.79 -18.81
N ALA A 132 -2.29 28.65 -17.48
CA ALA A 132 -1.51 27.69 -16.69
C ALA A 132 -2.07 26.25 -16.70
N ARG A 133 -3.25 26.02 -17.29
CA ARG A 133 -3.95 24.72 -17.28
C ARG A 133 -3.25 23.60 -18.06
N ILE A 134 -2.39 23.93 -19.03
CA ILE A 134 -1.86 22.98 -20.01
C ILE A 134 -0.57 22.28 -19.52
N GLY A 135 0.14 22.82 -18.52
CA GLY A 135 1.45 22.31 -18.11
C GLY A 135 1.49 21.43 -16.85
N LEU A 136 0.36 21.27 -16.15
CA LEU A 136 0.35 20.71 -14.80
C LEU A 136 0.24 19.17 -14.77
N VAL A 137 -0.45 18.57 -15.74
CA VAL A 137 -0.72 17.12 -15.73
C VAL A 137 0.51 16.31 -16.16
N ASP A 138 1.34 16.86 -17.06
CA ASP A 138 2.50 16.14 -17.62
C ASP A 138 3.76 16.14 -16.74
N ARG A 139 3.82 16.94 -15.66
CA ARG A 139 5.05 17.11 -14.86
C ARG A 139 5.07 16.38 -13.52
N PHE A 140 3.94 15.82 -13.07
CA PHE A 140 3.91 14.96 -11.89
C PHE A 140 4.21 13.52 -12.28
N ALA A 141 5.42 13.27 -12.79
CA ALA A 141 5.96 11.93 -12.74
C ALA A 141 6.19 11.61 -11.26
N VAL A 142 5.25 10.89 -10.64
CA VAL A 142 5.44 10.34 -9.30
C VAL A 142 6.65 9.41 -9.41
N GLU A 143 7.76 9.78 -8.79
CA GLU A 143 8.91 8.90 -8.67
C GLU A 143 8.46 7.69 -7.84
N GLU A 144 8.12 6.60 -8.51
CA GLU A 144 7.65 5.38 -7.85
C GLU A 144 8.79 4.82 -6.99
N LYS A 145 8.65 4.98 -5.67
CA LYS A 145 9.55 4.32 -4.72
C LYS A 145 9.42 2.81 -4.95
N PRO A 146 10.51 2.10 -5.29
CA PRO A 146 10.44 0.67 -5.57
C PRO A 146 9.90 -0.07 -4.35
N LEU A 147 9.00 -1.03 -4.58
CA LEU A 147 8.41 -1.84 -3.52
C LEU A 147 9.51 -2.55 -2.69
N PRO A 148 9.33 -2.68 -1.37
CA PRO A 148 10.20 -3.50 -0.53
C PRO A 148 10.29 -4.94 -1.06
N GLU A 149 11.46 -5.58 -0.91
CA GLU A 149 11.69 -6.97 -1.33
C GLU A 149 10.58 -7.95 -0.89
N PRO A 150 10.11 -7.97 0.37
CA PRO A 150 9.03 -8.88 0.77
C PRO A 150 7.72 -8.63 0.03
N MET A 151 7.42 -7.39 -0.36
CA MET A 151 6.21 -7.07 -1.13
C MET A 151 6.36 -7.45 -2.60
N ARG A 152 7.55 -7.25 -3.19
CA ARG A 152 7.85 -7.72 -4.55
C ARG A 152 7.74 -9.24 -4.64
N ALA A 153 8.27 -9.96 -3.64
CA ALA A 153 8.18 -11.41 -3.56
C ALA A 153 6.74 -11.91 -3.39
N LEU A 154 5.88 -11.16 -2.69
CA LEU A 154 4.45 -11.46 -2.62
C LEU A 154 3.75 -11.23 -3.97
N MET A 155 4.00 -10.09 -4.63
CA MET A 155 3.35 -9.79 -5.92
C MET A 155 3.75 -10.77 -7.02
N ALA A 156 4.95 -11.35 -6.97
CA ALA A 156 5.39 -12.37 -7.93
C ALA A 156 4.69 -13.74 -7.75
N GLN A 157 3.94 -13.94 -6.66
CA GLN A 157 3.23 -15.20 -6.37
C GLN A 157 1.73 -15.14 -6.72
N ILE A 158 1.22 -13.97 -7.11
CA ILE A 158 -0.17 -13.73 -7.53
C ILE A 158 -0.23 -13.77 -9.06
#